data_AF-A0A2S5NDB1-F1
#
_entry.id   AF-A0A2S5NDB1-F1
#
_cell.length_a   1.000
_cell.length_b   1.000
_cell.length_c   1.000
_cell.angle_alpha   90.00
_cell.angle_beta   90.00
_cell.angle_gamma   90.00
#
_symmetry.space_group_name_H-M   'P 1'
#
loop_
_entity.id
_entity.type
_entity.pdbx_description
1 polymer ?
#
loop_
_entity_poly.entity_id
_entity_poly.type
_entity_poly.pdbx_seq_one_letter_code
_entity_poly.pdbx_strand_id
1 'polypeptide(L)'
;MGEFQDYPKMLYRPAKGKGEMVWNERVDTLVVHSYKKEFFALKDGWMLDPVKACAISAKMKKRSNISAWFISHWKFWITTIIAVISAVATIIAIKD
;
A
#
# COMPACT_ATOMS: atom_id res chain seq x y z
N MET A 1 3.36 -6.35 40.46
CA MET A 1 4.69 -5.91 39.97
C MET A 1 4.90 -6.63 38.65
N GLY A 2 4.82 -5.88 37.56
CA GLY A 2 4.59 -6.39 36.20
C GLY A 2 5.76 -7.22 35.68
N GLU A 3 5.40 -8.36 35.10
CA GLU A 3 6.28 -9.39 34.57
C GLU A 3 7.29 -8.85 33.55
N PHE A 4 8.50 -9.41 33.68
CA PHE A 4 9.66 -9.44 32.81
C PHE A 4 9.57 -8.73 31.46
N GLN A 5 10.47 -7.76 31.30
CA GLN A 5 10.80 -7.12 30.04
C GLN A 5 11.50 -8.12 29.09
N ASP A 6 10.73 -8.85 28.28
CA ASP A 6 11.24 -9.65 27.16
C ASP A 6 11.73 -8.73 26.03
N TYR A 7 12.87 -8.09 26.28
CA TYR A 7 13.67 -7.44 25.26
C TYR A 7 14.89 -8.30 24.94
N PRO A 8 15.36 -8.31 23.69
CA PRO A 8 14.90 -7.49 22.57
C PRO A 8 13.58 -7.95 21.94
N LYS A 9 12.78 -7.00 21.43
CA LYS A 9 11.61 -7.27 20.58
C LYS A 9 11.88 -6.84 19.15
N MET A 10 11.36 -7.60 18.20
CA MET A 10 11.40 -7.27 16.79
C MET A 10 10.08 -6.63 16.37
N LEU A 11 10.16 -5.48 15.71
CA LEU A 11 9.04 -4.74 15.15
C LEU A 11 9.14 -4.74 13.62
N TYR A 12 7.98 -4.60 12.99
CA TYR A 12 7.78 -4.74 11.55
C TYR A 12 7.02 -3.54 11.00
N ARG A 13 7.33 -3.11 9.79
CA ARG A 13 6.58 -2.06 9.10
C ARG A 13 6.58 -2.34 7.60
N PRO A 14 5.51 -1.99 6.85
CA PRO A 14 5.56 -2.02 5.38
C PRO A 14 6.80 -1.28 4.88
N ALA A 15 7.57 -1.93 4.00
CA ALA A 15 8.82 -1.36 3.53
C ALA A 15 8.56 -0.08 2.73
N LYS A 16 9.32 0.97 3.06
CA LYS A 16 9.35 2.20 2.24
C LYS A 16 10.48 2.18 1.21
N GLY A 17 11.39 1.19 1.26
CA GLY A 17 12.58 1.10 0.41
C GLY A 17 13.04 -0.33 0.12
N LYS A 18 14.34 -0.63 0.34
CA LYS A 18 14.95 -1.96 0.17
C LYS A 18 14.64 -2.91 1.35
N GLY A 19 13.42 -2.88 1.88
CA GLY A 19 13.04 -3.72 3.01
C GLY A 19 13.23 -5.22 2.71
N GLU A 20 13.32 -6.02 3.76
CA GLU A 20 13.57 -7.45 3.66
C GLU A 20 12.33 -8.17 3.12
N MET A 21 12.57 -9.28 2.41
CA MET A 21 11.48 -10.12 1.90
C MET A 21 10.98 -11.02 3.03
N VAL A 22 9.78 -10.73 3.53
CA VAL A 22 9.08 -11.55 4.53
C VAL A 22 7.75 -11.98 3.92
N TRP A 23 7.51 -13.29 3.83
CA TRP A 23 6.29 -13.86 3.23
C TRP A 23 5.89 -13.23 1.88
N ASN A 24 6.86 -13.08 0.96
CA ASN A 24 6.70 -12.47 -0.37
C ASN A 24 6.36 -10.98 -0.41
N GLU A 25 6.36 -10.29 0.73
CA GLU A 25 6.19 -8.85 0.81
C GLU A 25 7.45 -8.18 1.37
N ARG A 26 7.69 -6.94 0.95
CA ARG A 26 8.81 -6.16 1.50
C ARG A 26 8.38 -5.52 2.82
N VAL A 27 9.13 -5.82 3.88
CA VAL A 27 8.88 -5.34 5.25
C VAL A 27 10.20 -4.84 5.84
N ASP A 28 10.17 -3.66 6.46
CA ASP A 28 11.29 -3.16 7.26
C ASP A 28 11.21 -3.77 8.66
N THR A 29 12.36 -4.14 9.23
CA THR A 29 12.45 -4.74 10.57
C THR A 29 13.27 -3.86 11.50
N LEU A 30 12.85 -3.72 12.77
CA LEU A 30 13.55 -2.94 13.79
C LEU A 30 13.59 -3.72 15.10
N VAL A 31 14.80 -3.90 15.64
CA VAL A 31 14.98 -4.51 16.96
C VAL A 31 15.02 -3.43 18.03
N VAL A 32 14.13 -3.52 19.01
CA VAL A 32 14.07 -2.60 20.15
C VAL A 32 14.49 -3.31 21.43
N HIS A 33 15.30 -2.62 22.23
CA HIS A 33 15.86 -3.14 23.48
C HIS A 33 15.24 -2.52 24.74
N SER A 34 14.22 -1.67 24.59
CA SER A 34 13.57 -1.03 25.72
C SER A 34 12.14 -0.61 25.42
N TYR A 35 11.33 -0.56 26.47
CA TYR A 35 9.93 -0.13 26.39
C TYR A 35 9.75 1.27 25.82
N LYS A 36 10.65 2.18 26.20
CA LYS A 36 10.63 3.55 25.66
C LYS A 36 10.82 3.55 24.14
N LYS A 37 11.75 2.74 23.61
CA LYS A 37 11.97 2.62 22.16
C LYS A 37 10.80 1.94 21.46
N GLU A 38 10.23 0.90 22.07
CA GLU A 38 9.02 0.23 21.57
C GLU A 38 7.86 1.23 21.43
N PHE A 39 7.59 2.03 22.47
CA PHE A 39 6.51 3.01 22.45
C PHE A 39 6.66 4.05 21.33
N PHE A 40 7.85 4.62 21.14
CA PHE A 40 8.10 5.56 20.04
C PHE A 40 7.98 4.88 18.67
N ALA A 41 8.50 3.67 18.52
CA ALA A 41 8.39 2.93 17.27
C ALA A 41 6.91 2.60 16.94
N LEU A 42 6.12 2.17 17.90
CA LEU A 42 4.68 1.94 17.69
C LEU A 42 3.97 3.23 17.26
N LYS A 43 4.31 4.38 17.84
CA LYS A 43 3.78 5.69 17.43
C LYS A 43 4.19 6.07 16.00
N ASP A 44 5.39 5.70 15.58
CA ASP A 44 5.91 5.91 14.21
C ASP A 44 5.33 4.91 13.18
N GLY A 45 4.39 4.04 13.60
CA GLY A 45 3.69 3.10 12.73
C GLY A 45 4.39 1.75 12.56
N TRP A 46 5.34 1.42 13.44
CA TRP A 46 5.85 0.05 13.56
C TRP A 46 4.83 -0.86 14.25
N MET A 47 4.90 -2.16 13.97
CA MET A 47 3.94 -3.16 14.40
C MET A 47 4.65 -4.36 15.01
N LEU A 48 4.08 -4.94 16.07
CA LEU A 48 4.61 -6.17 16.66
C LEU A 48 4.34 -7.40 15.78
N ASP A 49 3.24 -7.37 15.02
CA ASP A 49 2.79 -8.50 14.23
C ASP A 49 3.29 -8.37 12.77
N PRO A 50 4.17 -9.28 12.31
CA PRO A 50 4.67 -9.27 10.94
C PRO A 50 3.56 -9.53 9.91
N VAL A 51 2.50 -10.27 10.26
CA VAL A 51 1.39 -10.58 9.35
C VAL A 51 0.60 -9.32 9.03
N LYS A 52 0.38 -8.46 10.03
CA LYS A 52 -0.27 -7.16 9.84
C LYS A 52 0.56 -6.24 8.95
N ALA A 53 1.88 -6.20 9.16
CA ALA A 53 2.79 -5.42 8.32
C ALA A 53 2.76 -5.91 6.86
N CYS A 54 2.78 -7.22 6.62
CA CYS A 54 2.66 -7.82 5.28
C CYS A 54 1.31 -7.50 4.64
N ALA A 55 0.20 -7.62 5.38
CA ALA A 55 -1.13 -7.34 4.86
C ALA A 55 -1.29 -5.88 4.40
N ILE A 56 -0.68 -4.93 5.11
CA ILE A 56 -0.70 -3.52 4.72
C ILE A 56 0.20 -3.30 3.49
N SER A 57 1.39 -3.90 3.45
CA SER A 57 2.28 -3.84 2.29
C SER A 57 1.59 -4.34 1.01
N ALA A 58 0.93 -5.50 1.10
CA ALA A 58 0.16 -6.08 0.00
C ALA A 58 -1.00 -5.16 -0.45
N LYS A 59 -1.70 -4.50 0.49
CA LYS A 59 -2.76 -3.52 0.15
C LYS A 59 -2.20 -2.31 -0.60
N MET A 60 -1.04 -1.79 -0.18
CA MET A 60 -0.36 -0.68 -0.87
C MET A 60 0.06 -1.07 -2.29
N LYS A 61 0.63 -2.27 -2.45
CA LYS A 61 1.02 -2.83 -3.75
C LYS A 61 -0.17 -2.99 -4.69
N LYS A 62 -1.31 -3.50 -4.19
CA LYS A 62 -2.55 -3.60 -4.98
C LYS A 62 -3.01 -2.23 -5.51
N ARG A 63 -3.02 -1.20 -4.67
CA ARG A 63 -3.37 0.18 -5.09
C ARG A 63 -2.40 0.72 -6.14
N SER A 64 -1.09 0.53 -5.91
CA SER A 64 -0.06 0.93 -6.87
C SER A 64 -0.23 0.22 -8.21
N ASN A 65 -0.46 -1.09 -8.21
CA ASN A 65 -0.71 -1.87 -9.42
C ASN A 65 -1.95 -1.39 -10.18
N ILE A 66 -3.05 -1.10 -9.47
CA ILE A 66 -4.27 -0.55 -10.09
C ILE A 66 -3.94 0.80 -10.74
N SER A 67 -3.28 1.71 -10.02
CA SER A 67 -2.90 3.00 -10.60
C SER A 67 -1.97 2.86 -11.81
N ALA A 68 -0.98 1.95 -11.74
CA ALA A 68 -0.07 1.67 -12.83
C ALA A 68 -0.81 1.09 -14.05
N TRP A 69 -1.81 0.23 -13.82
CA TRP A 69 -2.64 -0.31 -14.88
C TRP A 69 -3.47 0.79 -15.57
N PHE A 70 -4.10 1.68 -14.79
CA PHE A 70 -4.83 2.83 -15.34
C PHE A 70 -3.93 3.75 -16.16
N ILE A 71 -2.73 4.05 -15.66
CA ILE A 71 -1.72 4.85 -16.37
C ILE A 71 -1.28 4.13 -17.65
N SER A 72 -1.05 2.82 -17.60
CA SER A 72 -0.63 2.05 -18.78
C SER A 72 -1.70 2.03 -19.88
N HIS A 73 -2.98 2.15 -19.53
CA HIS A 73 -4.10 2.10 -20.47
C HIS A 73 -4.71 3.49 -20.76
N TRP A 74 -3.98 4.57 -20.48
CA TRP A 74 -4.46 5.95 -20.67
C TRP A 74 -5.02 6.22 -22.07
N LYS A 75 -4.41 5.65 -23.13
CA LYS A 75 -4.87 5.78 -24.51
C LYS A 75 -6.25 5.18 -24.73
N PHE A 76 -6.51 4.01 -24.15
CA PHE A 76 -7.82 3.36 -24.23
C PHE A 76 -8.91 4.28 -23.66
N TRP A 77 -8.68 4.84 -22.46
CA TRP A 77 -9.63 5.77 -21.82
C TRP A 77 -9.93 7.00 -22.69
N ILE A 78 -8.91 7.60 -23.32
CA ILE A 78 -9.12 8.74 -24.24
C ILE A 78 -9.95 8.33 -25.45
N THR A 79 -9.60 7.21 -26.10
CA THR A 79 -10.36 6.74 -27.27
C THR A 79 -11.80 6.42 -26.93
N THR A 80 -12.07 5.84 -25.75
CA THR A 80 -13.43 5.58 -25.28
C THR A 80 -14.21 6.88 -25.04
N ILE A 81 -13.59 7.90 -24.44
CA ILE A 81 -14.23 9.20 -24.23
C ILE A 81 -14.59 9.86 -25.57
N ILE A 82 -13.67 9.88 -26.54
CA ILE A 82 -13.93 10.43 -27.87
C ILE A 82 -15.08 9.68 -28.55
N ALA A 83 -15.07 8.34 -28.50
CA ALA A 83 -16.13 7.53 -29.08
C ALA A 83 -17.50 7.83 -28.45
N VAL A 84 -17.58 7.93 -27.13
CA VAL A 84 -18.83 8.28 -26.43
C VAL A 84 -19.31 9.67 -26.80
N ILE A 85 -18.43 10.67 -26.85
CA ILE A 85 -18.78 12.04 -27.25
C ILE A 85 -19.31 12.05 -28.69
N SER A 86 -18.64 11.36 -29.62
CA SER A 86 -19.10 11.28 -31.01
C SER A 86 -20.47 10.61 -31.11
N ALA A 87 -20.70 9.52 -30.40
CA ALA A 87 -21.99 8.82 -30.41
C ALA A 87 -23.12 9.72 -29.87
N VAL A 88 -22.87 10.44 -28.77
CA VAL A 88 -23.85 11.38 -28.19
C VAL A 88 -24.14 12.52 -29.18
N ALA A 89 -23.12 13.10 -29.82
CA ALA A 89 -23.30 14.16 -30.81
C ALA A 89 -24.12 13.68 -32.02
N THR A 90 -23.87 12.46 -32.51
CA THR A 90 -24.66 11.87 -33.60
C THR A 90 -26.11 11.64 -33.19
N ILE A 91 -26.38 11.17 -31.96
CA ILE A 91 -27.75 10.98 -31.48
C ILE A 91 -28.51 12.31 -31.40
N ILE A 92 -27.86 13.37 -30.91
CA ILE A 92 -28.46 14.71 -30.85
C ILE A 92 -28.75 15.21 -32.27
N ALA A 93 -27.79 15.10 -33.19
CA ALA A 93 -27.93 15.55 -34.57
C ALA A 93 -28.99 14.79 -35.40
N ILE A 94 -29.35 13.55 -35.01
CA ILE A 94 -30.45 12.80 -35.64
C ILE A 94 -31.82 13.18 -35.04
N LYS A 95 -31.82 13.74 -33.83
CA LYS A 95 -33.04 14.06 -33.09
C LYS A 95 -33.51 15.50 -33.31
N ASP A 96 -32.60 16.40 -33.69
CA ASP A 96 -32.90 17.72 -34.28
C ASP A 96 -33.26 17.57 -35.78
#